data_AF-A0A431U8N5-F1
#
_entry.id   AF-A0A431U8N5-F1
#
_cell.length_a   1.000
_cell.length_b   1.000
_cell.length_c   1.000
_cell.angle_alpha   90.00
_cell.angle_beta   90.00
_cell.angle_gamma   90.00
#
_symmetry.space_group_name_H-M   'P 1'
#
loop_
_entity.id
_entity.type
_entity.pdbx_description
1 polymer ?
#
loop_
_entity_poly.entity_id
_entity_poly.type
_entity_poly.pdbx_seq_one_letter_code
_entity_poly.pdbx_strand_id
1 'polypeptide(L)'
;MRLISTPGPWLLILLATAPLATSAQVLSHSSGTLFVSNGGLLHVIGSAQQTGTATLRTSGTATITGNLTAASSTTTDLSTGILDVAGNVDLQGSIGGSTGTLRLSGTGAQNLSLNAGTVPNLTLGKPSGTATLTQALNVRQVLTMAGTGNLTTNGQALTLLSDATGTALLANTGTGQVSGNVTVQRYIDPTLNAGLGYRHLAAPAQSQTVASFGSGGQALVVNPAYNTSATPNLTTPFPTIYRYDQARLASSPATTLSAFDKGWLSPASLTDAAQLAFQGYTVQLPGGSTLSFTGQLAQTPGTIPLARNSGATAADAGWNFIGNPYASPLDLSTITASQRTNMDAAFYVYESTSQYAGQYRSYVNGFGNTLIGSSQAFFVRVSSGQTSGSLLLNNANRVTSYAQQAPVRRDQRPQLQLQLTGQGVADELIVYAQAGATDAADADFDALKLANPHGLNLAAVAATGQELAIDGRAAFTNGQVLPLAVRVPQAGSYTFTAATVANLPAGLDATLVDLTTGTRTLLTNGAAYAATLAAGTAPGRFRLELGSRVTATTSGMLAQQVSLYPNPTSSHVALLRPAAWGPATMQVLNSVGQVVLQRPLPAAETQLDVRSLPVGVYQVRLTTPAGTINKRLVRQ
;
A
#
# COMPACT_ATOMS: atom_id res chain seq x y z
N MET A 1 -52.06 -20.45 4.01
CA MET A 1 -51.69 -21.69 4.74
C MET A 1 -50.96 -21.26 6.00
N ARG A 2 -51.49 -21.60 7.20
CA ARG A 2 -50.89 -21.21 8.49
C ARG A 2 -49.75 -22.19 8.79
N LEU A 3 -48.51 -21.72 8.88
CA LEU A 3 -47.37 -22.54 9.28
C LEU A 3 -47.08 -22.29 10.76
N ILE A 4 -47.24 -23.33 11.58
CA ILE A 4 -46.80 -23.37 12.97
C ILE A 4 -45.54 -24.24 12.98
N SER A 5 -44.38 -23.69 13.32
CA SER A 5 -43.14 -24.47 13.48
C SER A 5 -42.90 -24.81 14.95
N THR A 6 -42.53 -26.06 15.20
CA THR A 6 -41.95 -26.56 16.46
C THR A 6 -40.46 -26.86 16.25
N PRO A 7 -39.62 -26.92 17.29
CA PRO A 7 -38.16 -26.91 17.13
C PRO A 7 -37.63 -28.30 16.76
N GLY A 8 -37.12 -28.45 15.54
CA GLY A 8 -36.39 -29.62 15.03
C GLY A 8 -35.97 -29.42 13.58
N PRO A 9 -34.91 -30.08 13.06
CA PRO A 9 -34.31 -29.73 11.79
C PRO A 9 -35.02 -30.46 10.65
N TRP A 10 -35.94 -29.81 9.94
CA TRP A 10 -36.44 -30.31 8.66
C TRP A 10 -36.66 -29.21 7.63
N LEU A 11 -36.22 -29.53 6.41
CA LEU A 11 -36.49 -28.86 5.15
C LEU A 11 -37.99 -28.94 4.84
N LEU A 12 -38.67 -27.79 4.73
CA LEU A 12 -40.06 -27.73 4.27
C LEU A 12 -40.09 -27.36 2.78
N ILE A 13 -40.33 -28.34 1.91
CA ILE A 13 -40.64 -28.13 0.50
C ILE A 13 -42.17 -28.06 0.36
N LEU A 14 -42.70 -26.95 -0.17
CA LEU A 14 -44.09 -26.89 -0.65
C LEU A 14 -44.10 -27.18 -2.16
N LEU A 15 -44.47 -28.39 -2.57
CA LEU A 15 -44.86 -28.73 -3.94
C LEU A 15 -46.39 -28.66 -4.02
N ALA A 16 -46.93 -27.68 -4.73
CA ALA A 16 -48.35 -27.66 -5.07
C ALA A 16 -48.57 -28.49 -6.35
N THR A 17 -49.30 -29.60 -6.26
CA THR A 17 -49.59 -30.54 -7.38
C THR A 17 -50.99 -30.33 -7.98
N ALA A 18 -51.46 -29.08 -8.11
CA ALA A 18 -52.71 -28.78 -8.83
C ALA A 18 -52.54 -27.54 -9.73
N PRO A 19 -53.20 -27.47 -10.90
CA PRO A 19 -53.14 -26.28 -11.75
C PRO A 19 -53.93 -25.17 -11.03
N LEU A 20 -53.21 -24.26 -10.36
CA LEU A 20 -53.80 -23.19 -9.57
C LEU A 20 -53.93 -21.92 -10.43
N ALA A 21 -55.15 -21.38 -10.44
CA ALA A 21 -55.51 -20.12 -11.05
C ALA A 21 -54.63 -18.95 -10.57
N THR A 22 -54.56 -17.92 -11.42
CA THR A 22 -53.79 -16.66 -11.39
C THR A 22 -54.07 -15.72 -10.20
N SER A 23 -54.10 -16.23 -8.96
CA SER A 23 -54.14 -15.39 -7.75
C SER A 23 -52.72 -15.12 -7.24
N ALA A 24 -52.40 -13.85 -6.97
CA ALA A 24 -51.12 -13.46 -6.38
C ALA A 24 -50.95 -14.13 -5.00
N GLN A 25 -49.98 -15.02 -4.86
CA GLN A 25 -49.68 -15.67 -3.60
C GLN A 25 -48.96 -14.70 -2.65
N VAL A 26 -49.35 -14.69 -1.37
CA VAL A 26 -48.68 -13.91 -0.31
C VAL A 26 -48.24 -14.85 0.80
N LEU A 27 -46.93 -15.00 1.02
CA LEU A 27 -46.39 -15.67 2.20
C LEU A 27 -46.48 -14.71 3.40
N SER A 28 -47.37 -15.00 4.35
CA SER A 28 -47.52 -14.20 5.58
C SER A 28 -46.85 -14.88 6.76
N HIS A 29 -46.00 -14.14 7.49
CA HIS A 29 -45.28 -14.58 8.67
C HIS A 29 -45.53 -13.60 9.83
N SER A 30 -46.10 -14.05 10.95
CA SER A 30 -46.58 -13.14 12.01
C SER A 30 -45.90 -13.30 13.37
N SER A 31 -45.12 -14.37 13.57
CA SER A 31 -44.41 -14.66 14.82
C SER A 31 -43.33 -15.72 14.61
N GLY A 32 -42.28 -15.72 15.42
CA GLY A 32 -41.20 -16.70 15.34
C GLY A 32 -40.23 -16.43 14.20
N THR A 33 -39.32 -17.37 13.92
CA THR A 33 -38.25 -17.17 12.93
C THR A 33 -38.44 -18.08 11.71
N LEU A 34 -38.54 -17.47 10.53
CA LEU A 34 -38.34 -18.15 9.25
C LEU A 34 -36.84 -18.09 8.94
N PHE A 35 -36.15 -19.23 9.11
CA PHE A 35 -34.70 -19.32 8.94
C PHE A 35 -34.36 -20.03 7.63
N VAL A 36 -33.63 -19.34 6.75
CA VAL A 36 -33.03 -19.93 5.55
C VAL A 36 -31.57 -20.23 5.88
N SER A 37 -31.25 -21.51 6.13
CA SER A 37 -29.91 -21.94 6.53
C SER A 37 -28.87 -21.72 5.43
N ASN A 38 -27.58 -21.78 5.77
CA ASN A 38 -26.51 -21.74 4.78
C ASN A 38 -26.70 -22.84 3.72
N GLY A 39 -26.55 -22.49 2.44
CA GLY A 39 -26.87 -23.34 1.28
C GLY A 39 -28.36 -23.61 1.04
N GLY A 40 -29.24 -23.21 1.96
CA GLY A 40 -30.68 -23.33 1.84
C GLY A 40 -31.25 -22.34 0.82
N LEU A 41 -32.34 -22.75 0.17
CA LEU A 41 -33.08 -21.93 -0.78
C LEU A 41 -34.53 -21.78 -0.32
N LEU A 42 -35.01 -20.54 -0.24
CA LEU A 42 -36.43 -20.21 -0.12
C LEU A 42 -36.85 -19.49 -1.40
N HIS A 43 -37.88 -19.99 -2.07
CA HIS A 43 -38.44 -19.33 -3.26
C HIS A 43 -39.92 -19.07 -3.03
N VAL A 44 -40.28 -17.79 -2.91
CA VAL A 44 -41.65 -17.31 -2.79
C VAL A 44 -42.09 -16.78 -4.14
N ILE A 45 -43.02 -17.50 -4.78
CA ILE A 45 -43.72 -17.00 -5.97
C ILE A 45 -44.79 -16.03 -5.47
N GLY A 46 -44.69 -14.75 -5.81
CA GLY A 46 -45.56 -13.69 -5.29
C GLY A 46 -44.94 -12.93 -4.13
N SER A 47 -45.77 -12.30 -3.31
CA SER A 47 -45.32 -11.37 -2.26
C SER A 47 -45.03 -12.08 -0.95
N ALA A 48 -44.24 -11.46 -0.07
CA ALA A 48 -44.07 -11.88 1.32
C ALA A 48 -44.36 -10.72 2.27
N GLN A 49 -44.94 -11.05 3.42
CA GLN A 49 -45.31 -10.08 4.45
C GLN A 49 -44.91 -10.59 5.84
N GLN A 50 -44.14 -9.79 6.57
CA GLN A 50 -43.89 -9.97 7.99
C GLN A 50 -44.80 -9.04 8.82
N THR A 51 -45.52 -9.59 9.79
CA THR A 51 -46.32 -8.85 10.78
C THR A 51 -46.00 -9.33 12.20
N GLY A 52 -46.59 -8.71 13.22
CA GLY A 52 -46.32 -9.07 14.62
C GLY A 52 -44.82 -9.02 14.93
N THR A 53 -44.30 -10.02 15.65
CA THR A 53 -42.89 -10.09 16.07
C THR A 53 -42.10 -11.11 15.23
N ALA A 54 -42.46 -11.25 13.96
CA ALA A 54 -41.84 -12.18 13.03
C ALA A 54 -40.38 -11.81 12.69
N THR A 55 -39.51 -12.81 12.62
CA THR A 55 -38.15 -12.70 12.11
C THR A 55 -37.99 -13.50 10.81
N LEU A 56 -37.39 -12.90 9.78
CA LEU A 56 -36.87 -13.58 8.59
C LEU A 56 -35.36 -13.49 8.68
N ARG A 57 -34.68 -14.64 8.82
CA ARG A 57 -33.23 -14.71 8.89
C ARG A 57 -32.66 -15.50 7.72
N THR A 58 -31.76 -14.90 6.94
CA THR A 58 -31.21 -15.51 5.72
C THR A 58 -29.72 -15.75 5.82
N SER A 59 -29.29 -17.00 6.01
CA SER A 59 -27.88 -17.42 5.83
C SER A 59 -27.65 -18.12 4.47
N GLY A 60 -28.73 -18.58 3.82
CA GLY A 60 -28.76 -19.01 2.41
C GLY A 60 -29.40 -17.97 1.51
N THR A 61 -30.11 -18.40 0.47
CA THR A 61 -30.77 -17.48 -0.50
C THR A 61 -32.29 -17.54 -0.37
N ALA A 62 -32.92 -16.40 -0.12
CA ALA A 62 -34.36 -16.22 -0.18
C ALA A 62 -34.73 -15.34 -1.39
N THR A 63 -35.54 -15.86 -2.31
CA THR A 63 -36.02 -15.15 -3.48
C THR A 63 -37.53 -14.90 -3.36
N ILE A 64 -37.95 -13.65 -3.54
CA ILE A 64 -39.35 -13.22 -3.52
C ILE A 64 -39.66 -12.54 -4.85
N THR A 65 -40.55 -13.12 -5.66
CA THR A 65 -40.83 -12.60 -7.00
C THR A 65 -41.82 -11.41 -7.01
N GLY A 66 -42.52 -11.17 -5.90
CA GLY A 66 -43.40 -10.03 -5.67
C GLY A 66 -42.86 -9.04 -4.63
N ASN A 67 -43.76 -8.33 -3.95
CA ASN A 67 -43.38 -7.34 -2.95
C ASN A 67 -42.93 -8.01 -1.64
N LEU A 68 -42.00 -7.39 -0.93
CA LEU A 68 -41.67 -7.73 0.46
C LEU A 68 -42.10 -6.57 1.36
N THR A 69 -42.96 -6.86 2.33
CA THR A 69 -43.38 -5.89 3.36
C THR A 69 -43.07 -6.45 4.75
N ALA A 70 -42.58 -5.61 5.68
CA ALA A 70 -42.29 -6.02 7.03
C ALA A 70 -42.69 -4.92 8.02
N ALA A 71 -43.62 -5.21 8.93
CA ALA A 71 -44.14 -4.24 9.90
C ALA A 71 -43.08 -3.81 10.94
N SER A 72 -43.32 -2.72 11.66
CA SER A 72 -42.34 -2.09 12.56
C SER A 72 -41.81 -2.96 13.71
N SER A 73 -42.57 -3.95 14.15
CA SER A 73 -42.17 -4.89 15.22
C SER A 73 -41.45 -6.14 14.71
N THR A 74 -41.15 -6.22 13.41
CA THR A 74 -40.52 -7.39 12.79
C THR A 74 -39.01 -7.23 12.65
N THR A 75 -38.31 -8.33 12.37
CA THR A 75 -36.88 -8.33 12.08
C THR A 75 -36.60 -8.98 10.72
N THR A 76 -35.81 -8.30 9.89
CA THR A 76 -35.21 -8.87 8.67
C THR A 76 -33.70 -8.96 8.88
N ASP A 77 -33.21 -10.17 9.15
CA ASP A 77 -31.81 -10.43 9.46
C ASP A 77 -31.11 -11.11 8.29
N LEU A 78 -30.33 -10.33 7.55
CA LEU A 78 -29.61 -10.80 6.37
C LEU A 78 -28.45 -11.74 6.72
N SER A 79 -28.05 -11.86 8.00
CA SER A 79 -26.88 -12.60 8.48
C SER A 79 -25.68 -12.57 7.51
N THR A 80 -25.49 -13.65 6.73
CA THR A 80 -24.50 -13.81 5.66
C THR A 80 -25.13 -14.17 4.30
N GLY A 81 -26.46 -14.28 4.21
CA GLY A 81 -27.17 -14.79 3.02
C GLY A 81 -27.61 -13.71 2.04
N ILE A 82 -28.45 -14.09 1.08
CA ILE A 82 -29.01 -13.20 0.06
C ILE A 82 -30.53 -13.16 0.23
N LEU A 83 -31.08 -11.96 0.38
CA LEU A 83 -32.52 -11.71 0.24
C LEU A 83 -32.76 -10.98 -1.08
N ASP A 84 -33.32 -11.68 -2.05
CA ASP A 84 -33.57 -11.21 -3.40
C ASP A 84 -35.05 -10.90 -3.62
N VAL A 85 -35.37 -9.67 -4.02
CA VAL A 85 -36.75 -9.20 -4.18
C VAL A 85 -36.95 -8.56 -5.54
N ALA A 86 -37.94 -9.03 -6.28
CA ALA A 86 -38.29 -8.50 -7.60
C ALA A 86 -39.38 -7.41 -7.57
N GLY A 87 -40.21 -7.35 -6.51
CA GLY A 87 -41.19 -6.29 -6.28
C GLY A 87 -40.70 -5.19 -5.32
N ASN A 88 -41.61 -4.34 -4.86
CA ASN A 88 -41.29 -3.29 -3.88
C ASN A 88 -40.79 -3.89 -2.57
N VAL A 89 -39.84 -3.21 -1.91
CA VAL A 89 -39.33 -3.57 -0.60
C VAL A 89 -39.71 -2.48 0.40
N ASP A 90 -40.48 -2.87 1.41
CA ASP A 90 -40.91 -2.00 2.49
C ASP A 90 -40.66 -2.64 3.85
N LEU A 91 -39.50 -2.35 4.45
CA LEU A 91 -39.07 -2.89 5.73
C LEU A 91 -39.15 -1.81 6.80
N GLN A 92 -40.24 -1.83 7.56
CA GLN A 92 -40.48 -0.88 8.64
C GLN A 92 -39.90 -1.34 9.98
N GLY A 93 -39.53 -2.63 10.09
CA GLY A 93 -38.90 -3.24 11.26
C GLY A 93 -37.37 -3.09 11.30
N SER A 94 -36.72 -3.84 12.21
CA SER A 94 -35.26 -3.83 12.35
C SER A 94 -34.57 -4.62 11.24
N ILE A 95 -33.47 -4.10 10.71
CA ILE A 95 -32.62 -4.81 9.74
C ILE A 95 -31.30 -5.20 10.41
N GLY A 96 -30.92 -6.47 10.29
CA GLY A 96 -29.69 -7.01 10.85
C GLY A 96 -28.84 -7.73 9.79
N GLY A 97 -27.62 -8.09 10.18
CA GLY A 97 -26.67 -8.84 9.34
C GLY A 97 -25.29 -8.20 9.32
N SER A 98 -24.25 -9.01 9.12
CA SER A 98 -22.86 -8.55 9.09
C SER A 98 -22.29 -8.47 7.67
N THR A 99 -22.67 -9.43 6.82
CA THR A 99 -22.18 -9.55 5.43
C THR A 99 -23.28 -9.93 4.44
N GLY A 100 -24.51 -10.11 4.91
CA GLY A 100 -25.65 -10.46 4.06
C GLY A 100 -26.01 -9.37 3.05
N THR A 101 -26.71 -9.77 1.98
CA THR A 101 -27.03 -8.92 0.84
C THR A 101 -28.54 -8.79 0.63
N LEU A 102 -29.03 -7.56 0.55
CA LEU A 102 -30.33 -7.27 -0.05
C LEU A 102 -30.13 -7.07 -1.56
N ARG A 103 -30.79 -7.88 -2.39
CA ARG A 103 -30.74 -7.77 -3.86
C ARG A 103 -32.08 -7.32 -4.40
N LEU A 104 -32.07 -6.31 -5.26
CA LEU A 104 -33.22 -5.92 -6.09
C LEU A 104 -33.00 -6.45 -7.50
N SER A 105 -33.90 -7.31 -7.99
CA SER A 105 -33.76 -8.03 -9.27
C SER A 105 -34.92 -7.82 -10.25
N GLY A 106 -35.93 -7.04 -9.87
CA GLY A 106 -37.12 -6.80 -10.69
C GLY A 106 -36.82 -6.09 -12.00
N THR A 107 -37.65 -6.32 -13.02
CA THR A 107 -37.54 -5.66 -14.34
C THR A 107 -38.30 -4.33 -14.42
N GLY A 108 -39.28 -4.11 -13.54
CA GLY A 108 -40.06 -2.87 -13.45
C GLY A 108 -39.49 -1.83 -12.48
N ALA A 109 -40.24 -0.77 -12.21
CA ALA A 109 -39.93 0.15 -11.10
C ALA A 109 -40.05 -0.59 -9.75
N GLN A 110 -39.16 -0.29 -8.80
CA GLN A 110 -39.21 -0.82 -7.43
C GLN A 110 -39.03 0.32 -6.43
N ASN A 111 -39.93 0.45 -5.47
CA ASN A 111 -39.70 1.29 -4.31
C ASN A 111 -38.88 0.52 -3.27
N LEU A 112 -37.88 1.20 -2.69
CA LEU A 112 -37.09 0.71 -1.57
C LEU A 112 -37.32 1.65 -0.38
N SER A 113 -37.89 1.10 0.69
CA SER A 113 -38.28 1.79 1.92
C SER A 113 -37.71 1.01 3.10
N LEU A 114 -36.69 1.56 3.77
CA LEU A 114 -36.10 0.97 4.98
C LEU A 114 -36.15 2.01 6.11
N ASN A 115 -37.06 1.85 7.09
CA ASN A 115 -37.40 2.89 8.08
C ASN A 115 -36.21 3.43 8.90
N ALA A 116 -35.26 2.57 9.25
CA ALA A 116 -34.05 2.97 9.97
C ALA A 116 -32.77 2.29 9.43
N GLY A 117 -32.83 1.77 8.20
CA GLY A 117 -32.00 0.64 7.78
C GLY A 117 -30.55 0.98 7.44
N THR A 118 -29.62 0.28 8.09
CA THR A 118 -28.30 -0.01 7.52
C THR A 118 -28.34 -1.42 6.94
N VAL A 119 -27.96 -1.57 5.68
CA VAL A 119 -27.72 -2.88 5.07
C VAL A 119 -26.22 -3.10 4.93
N PRO A 120 -25.71 -4.34 5.15
CA PRO A 120 -24.31 -4.62 4.87
C PRO A 120 -24.02 -4.43 3.38
N ASN A 121 -24.75 -5.15 2.53
CA ASN A 121 -24.62 -5.08 1.09
C ASN A 121 -25.98 -4.83 0.43
N LEU A 122 -26.00 -3.91 -0.55
CA LEU A 122 -27.14 -3.69 -1.44
C LEU A 122 -26.70 -3.97 -2.87
N THR A 123 -27.36 -4.90 -3.55
CA THR A 123 -27.10 -5.20 -4.97
C THR A 123 -28.30 -4.82 -5.82
N LEU A 124 -28.08 -3.93 -6.78
CA LEU A 124 -29.00 -3.64 -7.87
C LEU A 124 -28.70 -4.60 -9.02
N GLY A 125 -29.31 -5.78 -8.96
CA GLY A 125 -29.25 -6.81 -10.00
C GLY A 125 -30.35 -6.66 -11.07
N LYS A 126 -30.91 -5.46 -11.22
CA LYS A 126 -32.05 -5.18 -12.09
C LYS A 126 -31.62 -5.19 -13.57
N PRO A 127 -32.22 -6.01 -14.44
CA PRO A 127 -31.91 -6.01 -15.87
C PRO A 127 -32.54 -4.82 -16.63
N SER A 128 -33.40 -4.03 -15.97
CA SER A 128 -34.02 -2.80 -16.46
C SER A 128 -34.77 -2.09 -15.30
N GLY A 129 -35.37 -0.92 -15.58
CA GLY A 129 -36.18 -0.18 -14.62
C GLY A 129 -35.36 0.63 -13.61
N THR A 130 -36.05 1.29 -12.68
CA THR A 130 -35.43 2.13 -11.65
C THR A 130 -35.88 1.68 -10.26
N ALA A 131 -34.92 1.51 -9.36
CA ALA A 131 -35.19 1.43 -7.93
C ALA A 131 -35.22 2.85 -7.36
N THR A 132 -36.23 3.17 -6.55
CA THR A 132 -36.46 4.50 -5.99
C THR A 132 -36.39 4.43 -4.48
N LEU A 133 -35.47 5.17 -3.88
CA LEU A 133 -35.47 5.34 -2.43
C LEU A 133 -36.70 6.16 -2.01
N THR A 134 -37.38 5.68 -0.99
CA THR A 134 -38.53 6.39 -0.38
C THR A 134 -38.25 6.79 1.06
N GLN A 135 -37.14 6.31 1.63
CA GLN A 135 -36.60 6.68 2.94
C GLN A 135 -35.07 6.74 2.86
N ALA A 136 -34.43 7.28 3.90
CA ALA A 136 -32.97 7.28 4.01
C ALA A 136 -32.40 5.86 4.09
N LEU A 137 -31.19 5.66 3.57
CA LEU A 137 -30.52 4.37 3.50
C LEU A 137 -29.03 4.50 3.80
N ASN A 138 -28.53 3.63 4.67
CA ASN A 138 -27.09 3.46 4.88
C ASN A 138 -26.61 2.12 4.32
N VAL A 139 -25.45 2.12 3.66
CA VAL A 139 -24.75 0.93 3.19
C VAL A 139 -23.42 0.82 3.91
N ARG A 140 -23.15 -0.33 4.53
CA ARG A 140 -21.94 -0.54 5.35
C ARG A 140 -20.76 -1.14 4.58
N GLN A 141 -21.00 -1.97 3.59
CA GLN A 141 -19.94 -2.65 2.83
C GLN A 141 -19.99 -2.28 1.35
N VAL A 142 -20.90 -2.86 0.57
CA VAL A 142 -20.92 -2.64 -0.88
C VAL A 142 -22.31 -2.26 -1.37
N LEU A 143 -22.37 -1.15 -2.11
CA LEU A 143 -23.47 -0.84 -3.02
C LEU A 143 -23.05 -1.30 -4.43
N THR A 144 -23.64 -2.38 -4.93
CA THR A 144 -23.30 -2.95 -6.23
C THR A 144 -24.35 -2.58 -7.27
N MET A 145 -23.95 -1.86 -8.31
CA MET A 145 -24.73 -1.70 -9.54
C MET A 145 -24.35 -2.84 -10.50
N ALA A 146 -25.04 -3.98 -10.37
CA ALA A 146 -24.71 -5.21 -11.10
C ALA A 146 -25.47 -5.36 -12.44
N GLY A 147 -26.66 -4.77 -12.53
CA GLY A 147 -27.48 -4.78 -13.74
C GLY A 147 -27.37 -3.50 -14.57
N THR A 148 -28.37 -3.26 -15.41
CA THR A 148 -28.51 -2.05 -16.24
C THR A 148 -29.52 -1.06 -15.65
N GLY A 149 -30.35 -1.51 -14.70
CA GLY A 149 -31.31 -0.66 -14.00
C GLY A 149 -30.64 0.31 -13.03
N ASN A 150 -31.27 1.47 -12.85
CA ASN A 150 -30.72 2.56 -12.03
C ASN A 150 -31.25 2.52 -10.59
N LEU A 151 -30.54 3.18 -9.68
CA LEU A 151 -31.03 3.56 -8.36
C LEU A 151 -31.21 5.09 -8.35
N THR A 152 -32.39 5.60 -8.02
CA THR A 152 -32.58 7.03 -7.74
C THR A 152 -32.73 7.25 -6.24
N THR A 153 -31.98 8.22 -5.73
CA THR A 153 -32.08 8.66 -4.33
C THR A 153 -33.38 9.40 -4.06
N ASN A 154 -34.02 9.98 -5.08
CA ASN A 154 -35.31 10.68 -4.94
C ASN A 154 -35.33 11.71 -3.80
N GLY A 155 -34.22 12.43 -3.61
CA GLY A 155 -34.06 13.40 -2.52
C GLY A 155 -33.83 12.78 -1.13
N GLN A 156 -33.85 11.45 -0.99
CA GLN A 156 -33.54 10.74 0.24
C GLN A 156 -32.03 10.64 0.46
N ALA A 157 -31.61 10.64 1.72
CA ALA A 157 -30.21 10.45 2.08
C ALA A 157 -29.76 9.02 1.79
N LEU A 158 -28.76 8.85 0.93
CA LEU A 158 -28.03 7.60 0.74
C LEU A 158 -26.61 7.78 1.26
N THR A 159 -26.18 6.99 2.24
CA THR A 159 -24.84 7.10 2.85
C THR A 159 -24.03 5.82 2.67
N LEU A 160 -22.83 5.94 2.13
CA LEU A 160 -21.79 4.92 2.19
C LEU A 160 -20.97 5.15 3.46
N LEU A 161 -21.13 4.24 4.44
CA LEU A 161 -20.56 4.41 5.79
C LEU A 161 -19.05 4.18 5.83
N SER A 162 -18.37 4.83 6.77
CA SER A 162 -16.95 4.60 7.03
C SER A 162 -16.60 4.77 8.50
N ASP A 163 -15.97 3.76 9.09
CA ASP A 163 -15.49 3.75 10.46
C ASP A 163 -14.23 2.86 10.61
N ALA A 164 -13.81 2.59 11.85
CA ALA A 164 -12.64 1.78 12.16
C ALA A 164 -12.70 0.34 11.62
N THR A 165 -13.88 -0.15 11.23
CA THR A 165 -14.05 -1.50 10.66
C THR A 165 -13.97 -1.52 9.12
N GLY A 166 -13.91 -0.35 8.49
CA GLY A 166 -13.71 -0.19 7.05
C GLY A 166 -14.61 0.87 6.43
N THR A 167 -14.51 0.97 5.10
CA THR A 167 -15.16 2.01 4.30
C THR A 167 -16.00 1.37 3.22
N ALA A 168 -17.29 1.71 3.18
CA ALA A 168 -18.21 1.24 2.18
C ALA A 168 -17.81 1.75 0.78
N LEU A 169 -18.12 0.97 -0.25
CA LEU A 169 -17.80 1.30 -1.63
C LEU A 169 -18.99 1.13 -2.57
N LEU A 170 -18.99 1.93 -3.64
CA LEU A 170 -19.85 1.75 -4.81
C LEU A 170 -19.09 0.90 -5.84
N ALA A 171 -19.66 -0.25 -6.21
CA ALA A 171 -19.15 -1.13 -7.25
C ALA A 171 -20.04 -1.05 -8.51
N ASN A 172 -19.51 -0.53 -9.61
CA ASN A 172 -20.19 -0.52 -10.90
C ASN A 172 -19.69 -1.70 -11.74
N THR A 173 -20.31 -2.88 -11.56
CA THR A 173 -20.00 -4.09 -12.33
C THR A 173 -20.91 -4.28 -13.54
N GLY A 174 -22.05 -3.60 -13.56
CA GLY A 174 -22.93 -3.42 -14.71
C GLY A 174 -22.93 -1.96 -15.20
N THR A 175 -23.96 -1.59 -15.98
CA THR A 175 -24.09 -0.24 -16.57
C THR A 175 -25.08 0.66 -15.83
N GLY A 176 -25.84 0.12 -14.88
CA GLY A 176 -26.74 0.89 -14.03
C GLY A 176 -25.99 1.92 -13.18
N GLN A 177 -26.65 3.04 -12.89
CA GLN A 177 -26.08 4.15 -12.14
C GLN A 177 -26.96 4.55 -10.95
N VAL A 178 -26.32 5.13 -9.93
CA VAL A 178 -26.99 5.87 -8.86
C VAL A 178 -27.24 7.30 -9.31
N SER A 179 -28.48 7.77 -9.24
CA SER A 179 -28.91 9.12 -9.59
C SER A 179 -29.31 9.92 -8.35
N GLY A 180 -28.82 11.16 -8.28
CA GLY A 180 -28.95 12.07 -7.14
C GLY A 180 -27.79 11.96 -6.14
N ASN A 181 -27.94 12.64 -4.99
CA ASN A 181 -26.83 12.88 -4.08
C ASN A 181 -26.57 11.70 -3.16
N VAL A 182 -25.30 11.30 -3.05
CA VAL A 182 -24.83 10.27 -2.12
C VAL A 182 -23.82 10.89 -1.18
N THR A 183 -23.91 10.54 0.10
CA THR A 183 -22.92 10.87 1.12
C THR A 183 -21.87 9.77 1.17
N VAL A 184 -20.62 10.10 0.84
CA VAL A 184 -19.48 9.18 0.98
C VAL A 184 -18.71 9.55 2.23
N GLN A 185 -18.64 8.62 3.18
CA GLN A 185 -17.86 8.82 4.40
C GLN A 185 -16.41 8.36 4.23
N ARG A 186 -15.49 9.03 4.92
CA ARG A 186 -14.09 8.64 4.99
C ARG A 186 -13.57 8.77 6.42
N TYR A 187 -13.42 7.64 7.09
CA TYR A 187 -12.73 7.50 8.36
C TYR A 187 -11.22 7.66 8.15
N ILE A 188 -10.58 8.47 8.98
CA ILE A 188 -9.14 8.66 9.00
C ILE A 188 -8.53 7.66 9.97
N ASP A 189 -7.84 6.66 9.45
CA ASP A 189 -7.21 5.60 10.24
C ASP A 189 -6.17 6.19 11.23
N PRO A 190 -6.31 5.96 12.55
CA PRO A 190 -5.39 6.49 13.57
C PRO A 190 -4.14 5.62 13.79
N THR A 191 -4.01 4.45 13.14
CA THR A 191 -2.94 3.47 13.42
C THR A 191 -1.54 4.01 13.19
N LEU A 192 -1.33 4.76 12.09
CA LEU A 192 -0.04 5.39 11.81
C LEU A 192 0.12 6.74 12.50
N ASN A 193 -0.96 7.52 12.59
CA ASN A 193 -0.99 8.80 13.31
C ASN A 193 -2.39 9.06 13.88
N ALA A 194 -2.52 8.93 15.20
CA ALA A 194 -3.77 9.20 15.92
C ALA A 194 -4.01 10.71 16.15
N GLY A 195 -2.95 11.51 16.19
CA GLY A 195 -3.03 12.95 16.40
C GLY A 195 -3.35 13.73 15.13
N LEU A 196 -3.26 15.05 15.22
CA LEU A 196 -3.26 15.91 14.03
C LEU A 196 -2.18 15.46 13.06
N GLY A 197 -2.44 15.64 11.76
CA GLY A 197 -1.43 15.55 10.72
C GLY A 197 -2.05 15.73 9.36
N TYR A 198 -1.20 16.03 8.39
CA TYR A 198 -1.63 16.24 7.01
C TYR A 198 -2.14 14.93 6.40
N ARG A 199 -3.35 14.96 5.84
CA ARG A 199 -3.98 13.83 5.13
C ARG A 199 -4.20 14.25 3.69
N HIS A 200 -3.69 13.45 2.74
CA HIS A 200 -3.89 13.71 1.32
C HIS A 200 -5.24 13.15 0.89
N LEU A 201 -6.17 14.06 0.61
CA LEU A 201 -7.58 13.76 0.41
C LEU A 201 -8.10 14.37 -0.89
N ALA A 202 -9.14 13.76 -1.42
CA ALA A 202 -9.92 14.31 -2.52
C ALA A 202 -11.40 14.05 -2.28
N ALA A 203 -12.24 14.89 -2.87
CA ALA A 203 -13.67 14.70 -2.88
C ALA A 203 -14.06 13.61 -3.91
N PRO A 204 -14.74 12.51 -3.53
CA PRO A 204 -15.23 11.48 -4.46
C PRO A 204 -16.63 11.79 -5.03
N ALA A 205 -17.08 13.04 -4.89
CA ALA A 205 -18.41 13.50 -5.29
C ALA A 205 -18.31 14.88 -5.96
N GLN A 206 -19.28 15.21 -6.80
CA GLN A 206 -19.38 16.49 -7.47
C GLN A 206 -19.80 17.62 -6.52
N SER A 207 -19.61 18.86 -6.96
CA SER A 207 -20.05 20.09 -6.26
C SER A 207 -19.55 20.24 -4.83
N GLN A 208 -18.33 19.77 -4.55
CA GLN A 208 -17.68 19.98 -3.25
C GLN A 208 -17.00 21.35 -3.18
N THR A 209 -16.76 21.79 -1.95
CA THR A 209 -15.96 22.98 -1.64
C THR A 209 -14.83 22.62 -0.70
N VAL A 210 -13.88 23.54 -0.51
CA VAL A 210 -12.81 23.40 0.48
C VAL A 210 -13.37 23.10 1.88
N ALA A 211 -14.53 23.66 2.25
CA ALA A 211 -15.20 23.38 3.53
C ALA A 211 -15.52 21.89 3.75
N SER A 212 -15.77 21.11 2.69
CA SER A 212 -16.14 19.69 2.80
C SER A 212 -15.07 18.85 3.50
N PHE A 213 -13.78 19.27 3.43
CA PHE A 213 -12.67 18.57 4.06
C PHE A 213 -12.58 18.77 5.58
N GLY A 214 -13.38 19.70 6.15
CA GLY A 214 -13.51 19.90 7.60
C GLY A 214 -14.70 19.17 8.23
N SER A 215 -15.49 18.45 7.43
CA SER A 215 -16.77 17.82 7.84
C SER A 215 -16.65 16.81 9.01
N GLY A 216 -15.44 16.32 9.29
CA GLY A 216 -15.15 15.46 10.45
C GLY A 216 -14.96 16.22 11.78
N GLY A 217 -15.38 17.49 11.85
CA GLY A 217 -15.33 18.31 13.06
C GLY A 217 -14.09 19.19 13.19
N GLN A 218 -13.32 19.39 12.11
CA GLN A 218 -12.16 20.28 12.11
C GLN A 218 -12.47 21.62 11.42
N ALA A 219 -12.23 22.71 12.14
CA ALA A 219 -12.31 24.06 11.59
C ALA A 219 -11.08 24.32 10.70
N LEU A 220 -11.31 24.43 9.40
CA LEU A 220 -10.24 24.67 8.44
C LEU A 220 -9.84 26.15 8.42
N VAL A 221 -8.54 26.40 8.31
CA VAL A 221 -7.96 27.72 8.12
C VAL A 221 -7.44 27.81 6.70
N VAL A 222 -7.93 28.80 5.97
CA VAL A 222 -7.36 29.25 4.69
C VAL A 222 -6.72 30.62 4.92
N ASN A 223 -5.50 30.83 4.41
CA ASN A 223 -4.80 32.10 4.49
C ASN A 223 -4.01 32.39 3.21
N PRO A 224 -4.57 33.15 2.27
CA PRO A 224 -3.93 33.46 0.99
C PRO A 224 -2.64 34.26 1.11
N ALA A 225 -2.38 34.92 2.24
CA ALA A 225 -1.10 35.60 2.49
C ALA A 225 0.09 34.61 2.51
N TYR A 226 -0.16 33.33 2.81
CA TYR A 226 0.83 32.26 2.68
C TYR A 226 1.40 32.21 1.25
N ASN A 227 0.54 32.45 0.25
CA ASN A 227 0.85 32.22 -1.15
C ASN A 227 1.84 33.24 -1.73
N THR A 228 1.97 34.42 -1.12
CA THR A 228 2.81 35.54 -1.58
C THR A 228 3.90 35.91 -0.57
N SER A 229 4.03 35.17 0.53
CA SER A 229 5.05 35.42 1.55
C SER A 229 6.42 34.90 1.15
N ALA A 230 7.48 35.67 1.44
CA ALA A 230 8.86 35.21 1.32
C ALA A 230 9.25 34.20 2.43
N THR A 231 8.47 34.16 3.52
CA THR A 231 8.62 33.24 4.67
C THR A 231 7.27 32.60 5.04
N PRO A 232 6.69 31.74 4.17
CA PRO A 232 5.32 31.21 4.37
C PRO A 232 5.11 30.49 5.70
N ASN A 233 6.16 29.87 6.25
CA ASN A 233 6.19 29.20 7.55
C ASN A 233 5.88 30.11 8.75
N LEU A 234 5.94 31.44 8.60
CA LEU A 234 5.61 32.42 9.64
C LEU A 234 4.24 33.07 9.47
N THR A 235 3.46 32.63 8.48
CA THR A 235 2.14 33.21 8.19
C THR A 235 1.14 32.85 9.29
N THR A 236 0.43 33.85 9.83
CA THR A 236 -0.57 33.67 10.89
C THR A 236 -1.95 34.21 10.50
N PRO A 237 -3.05 33.49 10.76
CA PRO A 237 -3.08 32.10 11.22
C PRO A 237 -2.49 31.18 10.13
N PHE A 238 -1.79 30.11 10.56
CA PHE A 238 -1.18 29.18 9.62
C PHE A 238 -2.27 28.35 8.93
N PRO A 239 -2.28 28.22 7.59
CA PRO A 239 -3.29 27.43 6.90
C PRO A 239 -3.26 25.96 7.35
N THR A 240 -4.44 25.32 7.37
CA THR A 240 -4.56 23.88 7.70
C THR A 240 -5.00 23.05 6.50
N ILE A 241 -5.18 23.68 5.35
CA ILE A 241 -5.52 23.01 4.09
C ILE A 241 -4.77 23.66 2.93
N TYR A 242 -4.21 22.83 2.06
CA TYR A 242 -3.48 23.26 0.87
C TYR A 242 -3.87 22.42 -0.33
N ARG A 243 -3.79 23.00 -1.51
CA ARG A 243 -3.68 22.28 -2.79
C ARG A 243 -2.27 22.46 -3.36
N TYR A 244 -1.92 21.65 -4.35
CA TYR A 244 -0.65 21.79 -5.05
C TYR A 244 -0.86 22.41 -6.42
N ASP A 245 -0.10 23.46 -6.73
CA ASP A 245 -0.05 24.13 -8.02
C ASP A 245 1.41 24.30 -8.44
N GLN A 246 1.84 23.48 -9.40
CA GLN A 246 3.23 23.51 -9.86
C GLN A 246 3.60 24.85 -10.52
N ALA A 247 2.66 25.64 -11.06
CA ALA A 247 2.94 26.96 -11.66
C ALA A 247 3.67 27.89 -10.68
N ARG A 248 3.51 27.66 -9.38
CA ARG A 248 4.17 28.39 -8.30
C ARG A 248 5.64 28.12 -8.12
N LEU A 249 6.19 27.05 -8.70
CA LEU A 249 7.64 26.80 -8.66
C LEU A 249 8.43 28.00 -9.21
N ALA A 250 7.90 28.64 -10.26
CA ALA A 250 8.52 29.79 -10.91
C ALA A 250 8.17 31.14 -10.26
N SER A 251 7.01 31.26 -9.63
CA SER A 251 6.47 32.55 -9.16
C SER A 251 6.47 32.76 -7.64
N SER A 252 6.63 31.69 -6.85
CA SER A 252 6.61 31.79 -5.39
C SER A 252 7.85 32.55 -4.87
N PRO A 253 7.68 33.62 -4.07
CA PRO A 253 8.79 34.38 -3.50
C PRO A 253 9.43 33.69 -2.28
N ALA A 254 8.91 32.52 -1.88
CA ALA A 254 9.37 31.82 -0.69
C ALA A 254 10.87 31.48 -0.77
N THR A 255 11.60 31.83 0.28
CA THR A 255 13.04 31.54 0.44
C THR A 255 13.29 30.38 1.41
N THR A 256 12.28 30.02 2.20
CA THR A 256 12.34 28.97 3.22
C THR A 256 11.82 27.60 2.76
N LEU A 257 11.29 27.52 1.53
CA LEU A 257 10.69 26.32 0.96
C LEU A 257 11.60 25.70 -0.11
N SER A 258 11.60 24.38 -0.19
CA SER A 258 12.21 23.64 -1.30
C SER A 258 11.51 23.97 -2.63
N ALA A 259 12.14 23.64 -3.77
CA ALA A 259 11.52 23.85 -5.08
C ALA A 259 10.14 23.18 -5.18
N PHE A 260 10.01 21.94 -4.72
CA PHE A 260 8.73 21.24 -4.66
C PHE A 260 7.73 21.94 -3.73
N ASP A 261 8.15 22.30 -2.51
CA ASP A 261 7.23 22.86 -1.51
C ASP A 261 6.67 24.24 -1.89
N LYS A 262 7.34 24.97 -2.79
CA LYS A 262 6.79 26.19 -3.39
C LYS A 262 5.45 25.96 -4.12
N GLY A 263 5.20 24.73 -4.56
CA GLY A 263 3.97 24.31 -5.21
C GLY A 263 2.76 24.28 -4.26
N TRP A 264 2.96 24.17 -2.94
CA TRP A 264 1.86 24.23 -1.99
C TRP A 264 1.21 25.62 -1.96
N LEU A 265 -0.12 25.63 -1.96
CA LEU A 265 -0.94 26.83 -2.00
C LEU A 265 -2.12 26.69 -1.04
N SER A 266 -2.30 27.68 -0.16
CA SER A 266 -3.53 27.83 0.61
C SER A 266 -4.66 28.29 -0.32
N PRO A 267 -5.86 27.66 -0.28
CA PRO A 267 -7.04 28.18 -0.97
C PRO A 267 -7.38 29.63 -0.58
N ALA A 268 -8.18 30.30 -1.42
CA ALA A 268 -8.63 31.68 -1.22
C ALA A 268 -9.75 31.76 -0.17
N SER A 269 -10.69 30.82 -0.26
CA SER A 269 -11.88 30.74 0.59
C SER A 269 -12.26 29.28 0.85
N LEU A 270 -12.99 29.05 1.95
CA LEU A 270 -13.64 27.76 2.21
C LEU A 270 -14.74 27.44 1.18
N THR A 271 -15.23 28.44 0.44
CA THR A 271 -16.21 28.28 -0.64
C THR A 271 -15.57 27.96 -1.99
N ASP A 272 -14.23 27.95 -2.10
CA ASP A 272 -13.55 27.57 -3.34
C ASP A 272 -13.99 26.16 -3.74
N ALA A 273 -14.24 25.96 -5.04
CA ALA A 273 -14.66 24.68 -5.56
C ALA A 273 -13.55 23.63 -5.44
N ALA A 274 -13.88 22.47 -4.89
CA ALA A 274 -13.02 21.30 -4.88
C ALA A 274 -13.43 20.39 -6.06
N GLN A 275 -12.74 20.53 -7.19
CA GLN A 275 -13.06 19.80 -8.41
C GLN A 275 -12.80 18.30 -8.27
N LEU A 276 -13.74 17.49 -8.72
CA LEU A 276 -13.66 16.03 -8.73
C LEU A 276 -12.44 15.55 -9.53
N ALA A 277 -11.65 14.62 -8.97
CA ALA A 277 -10.45 14.02 -9.57
C ALA A 277 -9.26 14.96 -9.86
N PHE A 278 -9.49 16.19 -10.33
CA PHE A 278 -8.45 17.09 -10.84
C PHE A 278 -7.62 17.77 -9.73
N GLN A 279 -8.05 17.67 -8.48
CA GLN A 279 -7.40 18.39 -7.38
C GLN A 279 -7.40 17.58 -6.09
N GLY A 280 -6.19 17.25 -5.64
CA GLY A 280 -5.92 16.78 -4.30
C GLY A 280 -5.78 17.95 -3.31
N TYR A 281 -6.12 17.67 -2.06
CA TYR A 281 -5.91 18.56 -0.92
C TYR A 281 -5.10 17.85 0.15
N THR A 282 -4.17 18.56 0.77
CA THR A 282 -3.50 18.11 2.00
C THR A 282 -4.11 18.88 3.17
N VAL A 283 -4.66 18.15 4.14
CA VAL A 283 -5.55 18.70 5.17
C VAL A 283 -5.09 18.24 6.54
N GLN A 284 -4.88 19.15 7.48
CA GLN A 284 -4.50 18.81 8.84
C GLN A 284 -5.72 18.30 9.62
N LEU A 285 -5.76 16.98 9.86
CA LEU A 285 -6.87 16.30 10.52
C LEU A 285 -6.37 15.35 11.61
N PRO A 286 -7.14 15.13 12.69
CA PRO A 286 -6.82 14.09 13.67
C PRO A 286 -7.13 12.71 13.10
N GLY A 287 -6.40 11.69 13.56
CA GLY A 287 -6.84 10.30 13.39
C GLY A 287 -8.19 10.08 14.10
N GLY A 288 -8.99 9.14 13.59
CA GLY A 288 -10.30 8.80 14.15
C GLY A 288 -11.46 9.68 13.69
N SER A 289 -11.23 10.77 12.96
CA SER A 289 -12.32 11.57 12.38
C SER A 289 -12.96 10.88 11.18
N THR A 290 -14.28 11.05 10.99
CA THR A 290 -14.99 10.63 9.76
C THR A 290 -15.44 11.85 8.97
N LEU A 291 -14.87 12.04 7.79
CA LEU A 291 -15.31 13.04 6.83
C LEU A 291 -16.55 12.57 6.08
N SER A 292 -17.34 13.50 5.55
CA SER A 292 -18.51 13.23 4.70
C SER A 292 -18.51 14.14 3.48
N PHE A 293 -18.59 13.56 2.28
CA PHE A 293 -18.72 14.27 1.01
C PHE A 293 -20.06 13.95 0.37
N THR A 294 -20.92 14.96 0.17
CA THR A 294 -22.29 14.76 -0.33
C THR A 294 -22.45 15.36 -1.72
N GLY A 295 -22.76 14.54 -2.71
CA GLY A 295 -23.00 14.99 -4.08
C GLY A 295 -23.23 13.84 -5.04
N GLN A 296 -23.33 14.14 -6.33
CA GLN A 296 -23.39 13.10 -7.36
C GLN A 296 -22.03 12.42 -7.52
N LEU A 297 -22.02 11.09 -7.63
CA LEU A 297 -20.80 10.29 -7.73
C LEU A 297 -20.34 10.13 -9.18
N ALA A 298 -19.03 10.07 -9.40
CA ALA A 298 -18.48 9.56 -10.67
C ALA A 298 -18.71 8.05 -10.76
N GLN A 299 -19.26 7.62 -11.89
CA GLN A 299 -19.60 6.21 -12.14
C GLN A 299 -19.17 5.72 -13.53
N THR A 300 -18.63 6.63 -14.35
CA THR A 300 -18.15 6.37 -15.70
C THR A 300 -16.64 6.61 -15.80
N PRO A 301 -15.98 6.09 -16.85
CA PRO A 301 -14.60 6.43 -17.15
C PRO A 301 -14.40 7.94 -17.31
N GLY A 302 -13.20 8.42 -16.98
CA GLY A 302 -12.82 9.82 -17.11
C GLY A 302 -11.32 10.00 -17.32
N THR A 303 -10.94 11.03 -18.07
CA THR A 303 -9.54 11.38 -18.34
C THR A 303 -9.16 12.61 -17.53
N ILE A 304 -8.08 12.49 -16.75
CA ILE A 304 -7.50 13.57 -15.96
C ILE A 304 -6.35 14.19 -16.76
N PRO A 305 -6.46 15.45 -17.24
CA PRO A 305 -5.35 16.13 -17.87
C PRO A 305 -4.31 16.52 -16.82
N LEU A 306 -3.05 16.44 -17.21
CA LEU A 306 -1.89 16.71 -16.37
C LEU A 306 -0.99 17.71 -17.07
N ALA A 307 -0.30 18.54 -16.29
CA ALA A 307 0.59 19.56 -16.82
C ALA A 307 2.04 19.33 -16.40
N ARG A 308 2.97 19.94 -17.13
CA ARG A 308 4.36 20.13 -16.71
C ARG A 308 4.84 21.52 -17.10
N ASN A 309 5.35 22.27 -16.11
CA ASN A 309 5.98 23.55 -16.41
C ASN A 309 7.28 23.38 -17.19
N SER A 310 7.53 24.34 -18.08
CA SER A 310 8.78 24.50 -18.82
C SER A 310 9.66 25.61 -18.19
N GLY A 311 10.84 25.84 -18.78
CA GLY A 311 11.75 26.92 -18.35
C GLY A 311 12.67 26.54 -17.19
N ALA A 312 13.10 27.54 -16.42
CA ALA A 312 14.14 27.40 -15.39
C ALA A 312 13.79 26.41 -14.25
N THR A 313 12.49 26.16 -14.03
CA THR A 313 12.01 25.23 -13.00
C THR A 313 11.59 23.88 -13.57
N ALA A 314 11.88 23.60 -14.85
CA ALA A 314 11.43 22.38 -15.52
C ALA A 314 12.01 21.11 -14.90
N ALA A 315 13.17 21.16 -14.25
CA ALA A 315 13.79 20.01 -13.57
C ALA A 315 12.92 19.49 -12.41
N ASP A 316 12.28 20.40 -11.67
CA ASP A 316 11.43 20.10 -10.50
C ASP A 316 9.93 20.03 -10.82
N ALA A 317 9.55 20.31 -12.08
CA ALA A 317 8.16 20.36 -12.52
C ALA A 317 7.55 18.98 -12.87
N GLY A 318 6.28 18.99 -13.26
CA GLY A 318 5.53 17.82 -13.74
C GLY A 318 4.70 17.13 -12.66
N TRP A 319 4.87 17.50 -11.39
CA TRP A 319 4.07 16.97 -10.29
C TRP A 319 2.63 17.49 -10.35
N ASN A 320 1.68 16.56 -10.37
CA ASN A 320 0.25 16.85 -10.34
C ASN A 320 -0.36 16.14 -9.13
N PHE A 321 -1.03 16.90 -8.27
CA PHE A 321 -1.70 16.36 -7.09
C PHE A 321 -3.17 16.16 -7.40
N ILE A 322 -3.55 14.91 -7.62
CA ILE A 322 -4.87 14.51 -8.10
C ILE A 322 -5.57 13.60 -7.08
N GLY A 323 -6.85 13.36 -7.31
CA GLY A 323 -7.70 12.60 -6.41
C GLY A 323 -8.24 11.32 -7.02
N ASN A 324 -8.53 10.32 -6.18
CA ASN A 324 -9.43 9.24 -6.58
C ASN A 324 -10.86 9.79 -6.77
N PRO A 325 -11.42 9.79 -8.00
CA PRO A 325 -12.75 10.33 -8.26
C PRO A 325 -13.88 9.43 -7.78
N TYR A 326 -13.59 8.16 -7.45
CA TYR A 326 -14.62 7.18 -7.20
C TYR A 326 -14.90 7.00 -5.71
N ALA A 327 -16.15 6.70 -5.40
CA ALA A 327 -16.57 6.19 -4.10
C ALA A 327 -16.16 4.72 -3.91
N SER A 328 -14.95 4.36 -4.32
CA SER A 328 -14.34 3.03 -4.21
C SER A 328 -12.83 3.17 -4.27
N PRO A 329 -12.05 2.29 -3.63
CA PRO A 329 -10.61 2.26 -3.84
C PRO A 329 -10.23 2.01 -5.31
N LEU A 330 -9.09 2.53 -5.73
CA LEU A 330 -8.43 2.17 -6.98
C LEU A 330 -7.37 1.09 -6.73
N ASP A 331 -7.21 0.17 -7.68
CA ASP A 331 -6.08 -0.75 -7.74
C ASP A 331 -5.15 -0.33 -8.89
N LEU A 332 -4.03 0.29 -8.53
CA LEU A 332 -3.03 0.80 -9.47
C LEU A 332 -2.41 -0.32 -10.34
N SER A 333 -2.50 -1.59 -9.93
CA SER A 333 -2.01 -2.73 -10.74
C SER A 333 -2.84 -3.02 -11.99
N THR A 334 -4.01 -2.41 -12.10
CA THR A 334 -4.90 -2.52 -13.26
C THR A 334 -4.71 -1.38 -14.27
N ILE A 335 -3.96 -0.33 -13.91
CA ILE A 335 -3.72 0.82 -14.78
C ILE A 335 -2.60 0.46 -15.76
N THR A 336 -2.92 0.41 -17.05
CA THR A 336 -1.97 0.04 -18.10
C THR A 336 -1.22 1.25 -18.65
N ALA A 337 -0.14 1.01 -19.41
CA ALA A 337 0.58 2.07 -20.12
C ALA A 337 -0.32 2.85 -21.09
N SER A 338 -1.29 2.21 -21.74
CA SER A 338 -2.26 2.89 -22.62
C SER A 338 -3.18 3.88 -21.89
N GLN A 339 -3.28 3.80 -20.57
CA GLN A 339 -4.04 4.74 -19.74
C GLN A 339 -3.19 5.93 -19.25
N ARG A 340 -1.87 5.92 -19.49
CA ARG A 340 -0.91 6.94 -19.06
C ARG A 340 -0.27 7.61 -20.28
N THR A 341 -0.83 8.71 -20.74
CA THR A 341 -0.21 9.47 -21.84
C THR A 341 0.81 10.45 -21.28
N ASN A 342 2.07 10.38 -21.73
CA ASN A 342 3.17 11.29 -21.35
C ASN A 342 3.39 11.41 -19.82
N MET A 343 3.11 10.33 -19.08
CA MET A 343 3.14 10.30 -17.62
C MET A 343 4.02 9.16 -17.16
N ASP A 344 4.86 9.44 -16.16
CA ASP A 344 5.64 8.42 -15.47
C ASP A 344 4.70 7.38 -14.86
N ALA A 345 5.11 6.12 -14.84
CA ALA A 345 4.31 5.01 -14.31
C ALA A 345 4.15 5.04 -12.79
N ALA A 346 4.93 5.87 -12.10
CA ALA A 346 4.96 5.94 -10.65
C ALA A 346 3.81 6.78 -10.07
N PHE A 347 3.25 6.26 -8.98
CA PHE A 347 2.22 6.89 -8.16
C PHE A 347 2.75 7.08 -6.74
N TYR A 348 2.41 8.20 -6.09
CA TYR A 348 2.96 8.55 -4.79
C TYR A 348 1.86 8.93 -3.80
N VAL A 349 1.86 8.27 -2.64
CA VAL A 349 0.85 8.47 -1.59
C VAL A 349 1.54 8.91 -0.32
N TYR A 350 1.02 9.99 0.26
CA TYR A 350 1.52 10.49 1.53
C TYR A 350 0.91 9.75 2.72
N GLU A 351 1.75 9.42 3.68
CA GLU A 351 1.43 8.75 4.92
C GLU A 351 1.93 9.58 6.08
N SER A 352 1.00 10.14 6.85
CA SER A 352 1.35 11.01 7.97
C SER A 352 1.77 10.18 9.18
N THR A 353 2.87 10.59 9.79
CA THR A 353 3.44 9.98 11.00
C THR A 353 3.35 10.91 12.22
N SER A 354 3.15 12.22 11.99
CA SER A 354 2.88 13.20 13.04
C SER A 354 2.17 14.44 12.47
N GLN A 355 1.99 15.48 13.29
CA GLN A 355 1.32 16.73 12.92
C GLN A 355 1.93 17.43 11.70
N TYR A 356 3.25 17.43 11.60
CA TYR A 356 4.00 18.14 10.56
C TYR A 356 4.98 17.23 9.81
N ALA A 357 4.86 15.91 9.99
CA ALA A 357 5.78 14.95 9.41
C ALA A 357 5.04 13.72 8.86
N GLY A 358 5.67 13.09 7.88
CA GLY A 358 5.16 11.93 7.17
C GLY A 358 6.10 11.51 6.04
N GLN A 359 5.74 10.44 5.37
CA GLN A 359 6.53 9.79 4.32
C GLN A 359 5.72 9.65 3.04
N TYR A 360 6.39 9.53 1.90
CA TYR A 360 5.77 9.10 0.65
C TYR A 360 6.07 7.63 0.42
N ARG A 361 5.02 6.83 0.26
CA ARG A 361 5.12 5.52 -0.37
C ARG A 361 4.90 5.64 -1.87
N SER A 362 5.56 4.79 -2.63
CA SER A 362 5.48 4.77 -4.09
C SER A 362 4.89 3.45 -4.59
N TYR A 363 4.30 3.49 -5.78
CA TYR A 363 3.95 2.30 -6.54
C TYR A 363 4.38 2.48 -8.00
N VAL A 364 5.12 1.51 -8.53
CA VAL A 364 5.47 1.44 -9.95
C VAL A 364 5.65 -0.02 -10.36
N ASN A 365 5.14 -0.37 -11.55
CA ASN A 365 5.40 -1.64 -12.20
C ASN A 365 5.24 -2.88 -11.28
N GLY A 366 4.21 -2.92 -10.43
CA GLY A 366 3.92 -4.06 -9.55
C GLY A 366 4.64 -4.04 -8.19
N PHE A 367 5.50 -3.06 -7.91
CA PHE A 367 6.19 -2.89 -6.64
C PHE A 367 5.59 -1.74 -5.82
N GLY A 368 5.54 -1.93 -4.50
CA GLY A 368 4.88 -1.01 -3.57
C GLY A 368 3.39 -1.32 -3.39
N ASN A 369 2.70 -0.47 -2.61
CA ASN A 369 1.28 -0.65 -2.32
C ASN A 369 0.39 -0.15 -3.47
N THR A 370 -0.40 -1.04 -4.05
CA THR A 370 -1.23 -0.77 -5.23
C THR A 370 -2.51 0.01 -4.93
N LEU A 371 -2.93 0.14 -3.68
CA LEU A 371 -4.25 0.66 -3.36
C LEU A 371 -4.23 2.17 -3.10
N ILE A 372 -5.18 2.87 -3.73
CA ILE A 372 -5.57 4.23 -3.36
C ILE A 372 -6.97 4.16 -2.79
N GLY A 373 -7.15 4.51 -1.51
CA GLY A 373 -8.45 4.48 -0.86
C GLY A 373 -9.47 5.44 -1.51
N SER A 374 -10.75 5.23 -1.23
CA SER A 374 -11.75 6.26 -1.58
C SER A 374 -11.43 7.56 -0.85
N SER A 375 -11.68 8.69 -1.51
CA SER A 375 -11.38 10.04 -1.02
C SER A 375 -9.91 10.32 -0.75
N GLN A 376 -8.98 9.51 -1.28
CA GLN A 376 -7.54 9.71 -1.12
C GLN A 376 -6.95 10.44 -2.33
N ALA A 377 -6.04 11.37 -2.07
CA ALA A 377 -5.26 12.04 -3.10
C ALA A 377 -3.83 11.49 -3.17
N PHE A 378 -3.23 11.62 -4.34
CA PHE A 378 -1.92 11.09 -4.67
C PHE A 378 -1.24 11.97 -5.72
N PHE A 379 0.09 11.90 -5.76
CA PHE A 379 0.87 12.56 -6.80
C PHE A 379 1.13 11.60 -7.96
N VAL A 380 1.15 12.20 -9.15
CA VAL A 380 1.68 11.62 -10.39
C VAL A 380 2.61 12.63 -11.04
N ARG A 381 3.44 12.18 -11.98
CA ARG A 381 4.37 13.06 -12.67
C ARG A 381 4.24 12.95 -14.20
N VAL A 382 4.10 14.09 -14.88
CA VAL A 382 4.27 14.18 -16.34
C VAL A 382 5.74 14.04 -16.67
N SER A 383 6.07 13.17 -17.62
CA SER A 383 7.44 12.77 -17.92
C SER A 383 8.32 13.94 -18.36
N SER A 384 9.63 13.83 -18.11
CA SER A 384 10.59 14.82 -18.57
C SER A 384 10.57 14.97 -20.09
N GLY A 385 10.72 16.20 -20.59
CA GLY A 385 10.64 16.50 -22.02
C GLY A 385 9.22 16.72 -22.56
N GLN A 386 8.18 16.49 -21.73
CA GLN A 386 6.78 16.75 -22.07
C GLN A 386 6.28 18.03 -21.39
N THR A 387 5.23 18.66 -21.94
CA THR A 387 4.54 19.82 -21.32
C THR A 387 3.16 19.46 -20.79
N SER A 388 2.61 18.32 -21.23
CA SER A 388 1.29 17.83 -20.82
C SER A 388 1.22 16.31 -20.91
N GLY A 389 0.34 15.72 -20.11
CA GLY A 389 -0.01 14.31 -20.15
C GLY A 389 -1.45 14.07 -19.70
N SER A 390 -1.84 12.82 -19.57
CA SER A 390 -3.15 12.45 -19.04
C SER A 390 -3.17 11.07 -18.39
N LEU A 391 -4.13 10.90 -17.47
CA LEU A 391 -4.44 9.63 -16.83
C LEU A 391 -5.91 9.28 -17.10
N LEU A 392 -6.16 8.20 -17.83
CA LEU A 392 -7.50 7.63 -18.02
C LEU A 392 -7.81 6.66 -16.87
N LEU A 393 -8.88 6.91 -16.13
CA LEU A 393 -9.41 5.98 -15.15
C LEU A 393 -10.76 5.41 -15.63
N ASN A 394 -10.97 4.11 -15.43
CA ASN A 394 -12.20 3.42 -15.80
C ASN A 394 -12.68 2.49 -14.67
N ASN A 395 -13.85 1.87 -14.86
CA ASN A 395 -14.43 1.00 -13.83
C ASN A 395 -13.62 -0.27 -13.57
N ALA A 396 -12.81 -0.75 -14.53
CA ALA A 396 -11.91 -1.88 -14.31
C ALA A 396 -10.74 -1.53 -13.37
N ASN A 397 -10.50 -0.24 -13.11
CA ASN A 397 -9.49 0.19 -12.15
C ASN A 397 -9.98 0.24 -10.69
N ARG A 398 -11.27 -0.03 -10.45
CA ARG A 398 -11.91 0.10 -9.14
C ARG A 398 -11.95 -1.24 -8.42
N VAL A 399 -11.69 -1.22 -7.11
CA VAL A 399 -11.97 -2.34 -6.21
C VAL A 399 -13.48 -2.49 -6.08
N THR A 400 -13.98 -3.71 -6.30
CA THR A 400 -15.42 -4.02 -6.30
C THR A 400 -15.87 -4.87 -5.10
N SER A 401 -14.94 -5.28 -4.23
CA SER A 401 -15.24 -6.08 -3.05
C SER A 401 -14.69 -5.44 -1.78
N TYR A 402 -15.47 -5.50 -0.69
CA TYR A 402 -15.15 -4.84 0.58
C TYR A 402 -13.86 -5.34 1.23
N ALA A 403 -13.56 -6.64 1.06
CA ALA A 403 -12.41 -7.30 1.68
C ALA A 403 -11.21 -7.46 0.73
N GLN A 404 -11.18 -6.78 -0.42
CA GLN A 404 -10.10 -6.99 -1.38
C GLN A 404 -8.77 -6.58 -0.75
N GLN A 405 -7.99 -7.59 -0.38
CA GLN A 405 -6.56 -7.46 -0.17
C GLN A 405 -5.91 -7.29 -1.54
N ALA A 406 -4.81 -6.53 -1.61
CA ALA A 406 -3.99 -6.53 -2.82
C ALA A 406 -3.74 -8.02 -3.20
N PRO A 407 -3.99 -8.43 -4.46
CA PRO A 407 -3.80 -9.82 -4.83
C PRO A 407 -2.37 -10.24 -4.46
N VAL A 408 -2.22 -11.40 -3.81
CA VAL A 408 -0.90 -12.01 -3.55
C VAL A 408 -0.32 -12.42 -4.89
N ARG A 409 0.26 -11.46 -5.61
CA ARG A 409 1.03 -11.72 -6.81
C ARG A 409 2.42 -12.14 -6.34
N ARG A 410 2.77 -13.42 -6.55
CA ARG A 410 4.16 -13.85 -6.42
C ARG A 410 4.92 -13.29 -7.61
N ASP A 411 5.43 -12.08 -7.45
CA ASP A 411 6.39 -11.53 -8.40
C ASP A 411 7.60 -12.46 -8.48
N GLN A 412 7.91 -12.93 -9.70
CA GLN A 412 9.03 -13.84 -9.96
C GLN A 412 10.32 -13.09 -10.28
N ARG A 413 10.26 -11.75 -10.38
CA ARG A 413 11.44 -10.94 -10.68
C ARG A 413 12.39 -10.92 -9.47
N PRO A 414 13.72 -10.91 -9.72
CA PRO A 414 14.71 -10.60 -8.71
C PRO A 414 14.39 -9.26 -8.04
N GLN A 415 14.40 -9.23 -6.71
CA GLN A 415 14.06 -8.02 -5.95
C GLN A 415 14.75 -7.97 -4.59
N LEU A 416 14.95 -6.74 -4.13
CA LEU A 416 15.46 -6.38 -2.82
C LEU A 416 14.66 -5.18 -2.30
N GLN A 417 14.09 -5.30 -1.10
CA GLN A 417 13.48 -4.20 -0.35
C GLN A 417 14.31 -3.94 0.90
N LEU A 418 14.83 -2.73 1.00
CA LEU A 418 15.53 -2.23 2.18
C LEU A 418 14.67 -1.21 2.89
N GLN A 419 14.50 -1.43 4.18
CA GLN A 419 13.90 -0.46 5.08
C GLN A 419 15.00 0.22 5.89
N LEU A 420 14.93 1.53 6.05
CA LEU A 420 15.73 2.28 7.01
C LEU A 420 14.82 2.78 8.11
N THR A 421 15.11 2.40 9.36
CA THR A 421 14.32 2.83 10.53
C THR A 421 15.21 3.53 11.55
N GLY A 422 14.65 4.51 12.24
CA GLY A 422 15.34 5.15 13.36
C GLY A 422 14.57 6.37 13.84
N GLN A 423 14.65 6.65 15.14
CA GLN A 423 14.03 7.84 15.73
C GLN A 423 12.50 7.91 15.52
N GLY A 424 11.82 6.76 15.52
CA GLY A 424 10.36 6.67 15.37
C GLY A 424 9.84 6.91 13.94
N VAL A 425 10.73 7.05 12.95
CA VAL A 425 10.38 7.17 11.53
C VAL A 425 11.03 6.04 10.72
N ALA A 426 10.46 5.77 9.55
CA ALA A 426 10.94 4.77 8.62
C ALA A 426 10.97 5.34 7.20
N ASP A 427 11.68 4.66 6.32
CA ASP A 427 11.62 4.87 4.88
C ASP A 427 12.07 3.60 4.16
N GLU A 428 11.73 3.46 2.89
CA GLU A 428 12.08 2.26 2.11
C GLU A 428 12.64 2.55 0.72
N LEU A 429 13.41 1.58 0.24
CA LEU A 429 13.90 1.48 -1.12
C LEU A 429 13.58 0.07 -1.64
N ILE A 430 13.01 0.00 -2.84
CA ILE A 430 12.86 -1.25 -3.59
C ILE A 430 13.78 -1.21 -4.82
N VAL A 431 14.56 -2.26 -5.03
CA VAL A 431 15.34 -2.48 -6.25
C VAL A 431 14.89 -3.80 -6.87
N TYR A 432 14.64 -3.83 -8.18
CA TYR A 432 14.20 -5.04 -8.86
C TYR A 432 14.77 -5.17 -10.27
N ALA A 433 14.76 -6.39 -10.81
CA ALA A 433 15.19 -6.64 -12.18
C ALA A 433 13.99 -6.72 -13.15
N GLN A 434 14.06 -5.97 -14.24
CA GLN A 434 13.05 -5.84 -15.28
C GLN A 434 13.70 -5.70 -16.64
N ALA A 435 13.42 -6.66 -17.54
CA ALA A 435 13.84 -6.54 -18.93
C ALA A 435 13.28 -5.25 -19.55
N GLY A 436 14.15 -4.49 -20.21
CA GLY A 436 13.82 -3.20 -20.83
C GLY A 436 14.10 -1.97 -19.97
N ALA A 437 14.34 -2.13 -18.65
CA ALA A 437 14.74 -1.02 -17.80
C ALA A 437 16.19 -0.58 -18.05
N THR A 438 16.54 0.64 -17.63
CA THR A 438 17.87 1.22 -17.85
C THR A 438 18.56 1.58 -16.54
N ASP A 439 19.87 1.86 -16.58
CA ASP A 439 20.59 2.36 -15.40
C ASP A 439 20.36 3.85 -15.13
N ALA A 440 19.79 4.57 -16.11
CA ALA A 440 19.30 5.93 -15.95
C ALA A 440 17.84 5.91 -15.48
N ALA A 441 17.35 7.05 -14.99
CA ALA A 441 15.95 7.16 -14.56
C ALA A 441 15.00 6.82 -15.72
N ASP A 442 14.17 5.82 -15.52
CA ASP A 442 13.22 5.26 -16.48
C ASP A 442 11.78 5.55 -16.04
N ALA A 443 11.05 6.29 -16.87
CA ALA A 443 9.69 6.72 -16.55
C ALA A 443 8.70 5.56 -16.36
N ASP A 444 8.93 4.38 -16.96
CA ASP A 444 8.00 3.26 -16.87
C ASP A 444 8.35 2.26 -15.75
N PHE A 445 9.59 2.28 -15.27
CA PHE A 445 10.10 1.29 -14.32
C PHE A 445 10.55 1.86 -12.97
N ASP A 446 10.81 3.17 -12.89
CA ASP A 446 11.30 3.80 -11.69
C ASP A 446 10.26 4.68 -11.00
N ALA A 447 10.43 4.83 -9.69
CA ALA A 447 9.77 5.88 -8.92
C ALA A 447 10.85 6.80 -8.34
N LEU A 448 10.79 8.08 -8.71
CA LEU A 448 11.68 9.11 -8.18
C LEU A 448 11.43 9.32 -6.68
N LYS A 449 12.47 9.69 -5.93
CA LYS A 449 12.32 9.99 -4.51
C LYS A 449 11.62 11.33 -4.33
N LEU A 450 10.36 11.31 -3.87
CA LEU A 450 9.78 12.47 -3.21
C LEU A 450 10.33 12.55 -1.79
N ALA A 451 10.97 13.68 -1.47
CA ALA A 451 11.59 13.86 -0.16
C ALA A 451 10.53 13.77 0.95
N ASN A 452 10.78 12.93 1.94
CA ASN A 452 9.92 12.80 3.10
C ASN A 452 10.01 14.06 3.98
N PRO A 453 8.88 14.72 4.34
CA PRO A 453 8.89 15.88 5.23
C PRO A 453 9.54 15.64 6.60
N HIS A 454 9.56 14.39 7.11
CA HIS A 454 10.29 14.07 8.34
C HIS A 454 11.81 13.96 8.16
N GLY A 455 12.36 14.24 6.96
CA GLY A 455 13.79 14.35 6.68
C GLY A 455 14.56 13.02 6.50
N LEU A 456 14.02 11.89 6.98
CA LEU A 456 14.59 10.55 6.74
C LEU A 456 14.30 10.13 5.29
N ASN A 457 15.35 9.94 4.50
CA ASN A 457 15.26 9.48 3.11
C ASN A 457 16.27 8.36 2.85
N LEU A 458 15.81 7.29 2.22
CA LEU A 458 16.57 6.20 1.62
C LEU A 458 16.16 6.11 0.14
N ALA A 459 17.16 6.11 -0.73
CA ALA A 459 16.96 5.98 -2.17
C ALA A 459 18.18 5.31 -2.83
N ALA A 460 17.97 4.69 -3.99
CA ALA A 460 19.06 4.37 -4.91
C ALA A 460 19.37 5.59 -5.77
N VAL A 461 20.59 5.67 -6.32
CA VAL A 461 20.99 6.76 -7.22
C VAL A 461 21.10 6.22 -8.63
N ALA A 462 20.30 6.75 -9.55
CA ALA A 462 20.38 6.45 -10.98
C ALA A 462 21.72 6.93 -11.57
N ALA A 463 22.14 6.38 -12.71
CA ALA A 463 23.37 6.80 -13.41
C ALA A 463 23.36 8.29 -13.79
N THR A 464 22.18 8.87 -13.97
CA THR A 464 21.93 10.29 -14.27
C THR A 464 21.81 11.17 -13.01
N GLY A 465 21.97 10.60 -11.82
CA GLY A 465 22.05 11.32 -10.53
C GLY A 465 20.72 11.51 -9.78
N GLN A 466 19.58 11.12 -10.38
CA GLN A 466 18.29 11.17 -9.68
C GLN A 466 18.23 10.13 -8.55
N GLU A 467 17.63 10.52 -7.44
CA GLU A 467 17.31 9.61 -6.33
C GLU A 467 16.01 8.86 -6.65
N LEU A 468 16.00 7.54 -6.47
CA LEU A 468 14.89 6.63 -6.77
C LEU A 468 14.42 5.91 -5.49
N ALA A 469 13.11 5.99 -5.20
CA ALA A 469 12.46 5.19 -4.15
C ALA A 469 12.19 3.74 -4.61
N ILE A 470 11.95 3.57 -5.91
CA ILE A 470 11.87 2.26 -6.57
C ILE A 470 12.75 2.31 -7.80
N ASP A 471 13.70 1.37 -7.92
CA ASP A 471 14.75 1.33 -8.94
C ASP A 471 14.65 0.01 -9.74
N GLY A 472 14.24 0.13 -11.00
CA GLY A 472 14.18 -0.96 -11.97
C GLY A 472 15.47 -1.09 -12.76
N ARG A 473 16.13 -2.25 -12.68
CA ARG A 473 17.36 -2.55 -13.41
C ARG A 473 17.11 -3.55 -14.51
N ALA A 474 17.82 -3.42 -15.65
CA ALA A 474 17.69 -4.36 -16.77
C ALA A 474 17.82 -5.84 -16.34
N ALA A 475 18.81 -6.10 -15.48
CA ALA A 475 19.06 -7.38 -14.83
C ALA A 475 19.90 -7.16 -13.57
N PHE A 476 19.94 -8.16 -12.69
CA PHE A 476 20.94 -8.24 -11.62
C PHE A 476 22.14 -9.04 -12.09
N THR A 477 23.31 -8.41 -12.12
CA THR A 477 24.54 -9.00 -12.65
C THR A 477 25.66 -9.00 -11.61
N ASN A 478 26.64 -9.89 -11.81
CA ASN A 478 27.80 -9.98 -10.93
C ASN A 478 28.67 -8.73 -11.04
N GLY A 479 29.02 -8.12 -9.90
CA GLY A 479 29.81 -6.90 -9.83
C GLY A 479 28.98 -5.62 -9.97
N GLN A 480 27.65 -5.72 -10.03
CA GLN A 480 26.78 -4.55 -10.11
C GLN A 480 26.80 -3.78 -8.77
N VAL A 481 26.96 -2.46 -8.86
CA VAL A 481 27.02 -1.57 -7.70
C VAL A 481 25.93 -0.51 -7.82
N LEU A 482 25.09 -0.39 -6.80
CA LEU A 482 24.05 0.61 -6.72
C LEU A 482 24.36 1.57 -5.56
N PRO A 483 24.77 2.82 -5.84
CA PRO A 483 24.96 3.82 -4.80
C PRO A 483 23.64 4.14 -4.10
N LEU A 484 23.67 4.32 -2.78
CA LEU A 484 22.52 4.72 -2.00
C LEU A 484 22.66 6.18 -1.54
N ALA A 485 21.57 6.93 -1.67
CA ALA A 485 21.40 8.22 -1.02
C ALA A 485 20.68 8.02 0.32
N VAL A 486 21.33 8.44 1.41
CA VAL A 486 20.78 8.36 2.76
C VAL A 486 20.81 9.75 3.39
N ARG A 487 19.67 10.19 3.90
CA ARG A 487 19.52 11.44 4.64
C ARG A 487 18.76 11.15 5.93
N VAL A 488 19.22 11.72 7.04
CA VAL A 488 18.57 11.56 8.34
C VAL A 488 18.25 12.91 8.99
N PRO A 489 17.13 13.03 9.70
CA PRO A 489 16.71 14.31 10.28
C PRO A 489 17.55 14.73 11.49
N GLN A 490 18.11 13.77 12.23
CA GLN A 490 18.90 14.03 13.42
C GLN A 490 20.01 13.01 13.56
N ALA A 491 21.02 13.32 14.36
CA ALA A 491 22.10 12.38 14.65
C ALA A 491 21.57 11.23 15.52
N GLY A 492 22.00 10.00 15.23
CA GLY A 492 21.56 8.83 15.99
C GLY A 492 21.87 7.51 15.32
N SER A 493 21.38 6.43 15.94
CA SER A 493 21.42 5.09 15.36
C SER A 493 20.22 4.87 14.44
N TYR A 494 20.51 4.36 13.25
CA TYR A 494 19.53 3.99 12.23
C TYR A 494 19.84 2.56 11.75
N THR A 495 18.80 1.76 11.55
CA THR A 495 18.92 0.36 11.19
C THR A 495 18.39 0.14 9.78
N PHE A 496 19.26 -0.38 8.91
CA PHE A 496 18.87 -0.98 7.65
C PHE A 496 18.34 -2.38 7.92
N THR A 497 17.22 -2.75 7.31
CA THR A 497 16.65 -4.10 7.36
C THR A 497 16.28 -4.54 5.96
N ALA A 498 16.77 -5.71 5.55
CA ALA A 498 16.33 -6.38 4.32
C ALA A 498 14.95 -7.00 4.55
N ALA A 499 13.90 -6.22 4.31
CA ALA A 499 12.52 -6.65 4.47
C ALA A 499 12.18 -7.79 3.50
N THR A 500 12.66 -7.67 2.26
CA THR A 500 12.46 -8.68 1.21
C THR A 500 13.74 -8.84 0.39
N VAL A 501 14.16 -10.08 0.18
CA VAL A 501 15.18 -10.52 -0.77
C VAL A 501 14.60 -11.74 -1.46
N ALA A 502 14.26 -11.62 -2.74
CA ALA A 502 13.56 -12.68 -3.46
C ALA A 502 14.07 -12.83 -4.89
N ASN A 503 14.07 -14.08 -5.36
CA ASN A 503 14.38 -14.48 -6.74
C ASN A 503 15.73 -13.95 -7.27
N LEU A 504 16.74 -13.74 -6.42
CA LEU A 504 18.07 -13.39 -6.91
C LEU A 504 18.61 -14.50 -7.83
N PRO A 505 19.32 -14.17 -8.92
CA PRO A 505 19.97 -15.16 -9.77
C PRO A 505 20.84 -16.13 -8.97
N ALA A 506 20.86 -17.40 -9.37
CA ALA A 506 21.63 -18.43 -8.68
C ALA A 506 23.12 -18.04 -8.59
N GLY A 507 23.68 -18.10 -7.38
CA GLY A 507 25.07 -17.75 -7.12
C GLY A 507 25.35 -16.25 -6.99
N LEU A 508 24.31 -15.40 -7.01
CA LEU A 508 24.40 -13.97 -6.73
C LEU A 508 23.89 -13.66 -5.33
N ASP A 509 24.68 -12.92 -4.56
CA ASP A 509 24.32 -12.38 -3.25
C ASP A 509 24.19 -10.85 -3.34
N ALA A 510 23.28 -10.28 -2.53
CA ALA A 510 23.19 -8.85 -2.31
C ALA A 510 23.87 -8.47 -0.99
N THR A 511 24.73 -7.45 -1.01
CA THR A 511 25.45 -6.98 0.18
C THR A 511 25.27 -5.47 0.35
N LEU A 512 24.87 -5.03 1.54
CA LEU A 512 24.96 -3.61 1.93
C LEU A 512 26.38 -3.30 2.40
N VAL A 513 26.98 -2.25 1.86
CA VAL A 513 28.33 -1.83 2.19
C VAL A 513 28.31 -0.43 2.76
N ASP A 514 28.83 -0.28 3.98
CA ASP A 514 29.17 1.02 4.59
C ASP A 514 30.65 1.32 4.29
N LEU A 515 30.88 2.25 3.38
CA LEU A 515 32.21 2.66 2.94
C LEU A 515 32.98 3.47 3.98
N THR A 516 32.29 4.04 4.99
CA THR A 516 32.96 4.77 6.08
C THR A 516 33.58 3.79 7.08
N THR A 517 32.87 2.71 7.41
CA THR A 517 33.36 1.72 8.39
C THR A 517 34.04 0.52 7.74
N GLY A 518 33.86 0.33 6.43
CA GLY A 518 34.25 -0.89 5.71
C GLY A 518 33.33 -2.08 5.98
N THR A 519 32.22 -1.88 6.70
CA THR A 519 31.32 -2.99 7.05
C THR A 519 30.56 -3.48 5.83
N ARG A 520 30.49 -4.80 5.69
CA ARG A 520 29.77 -5.48 4.61
C ARG A 520 28.74 -6.43 5.24
N THR A 521 27.48 -6.20 4.95
CA THR A 521 26.35 -6.97 5.50
C THR A 521 25.67 -7.73 4.38
N LEU A 522 25.76 -9.05 4.41
CA LEU A 522 25.00 -9.92 3.51
C LEU A 522 23.49 -9.75 3.77
N LEU A 523 22.73 -9.49 2.71
CA LEU A 523 21.30 -9.24 2.79
C LEU A 523 20.53 -10.53 2.52
N THR A 524 20.05 -11.15 3.59
CA THR A 524 19.00 -12.18 3.59
C THR A 524 17.74 -11.60 4.21
N ASN A 525 16.58 -12.25 4.06
CA ASN A 525 15.34 -11.77 4.69
C ASN A 525 15.52 -11.59 6.21
N GLY A 526 15.26 -10.38 6.70
CA GLY A 526 15.43 -9.99 8.10
C GLY A 526 16.86 -9.60 8.49
N ALA A 527 17.84 -9.68 7.58
CA ALA A 527 19.20 -9.19 7.85
C ALA A 527 19.16 -7.70 8.20
N ALA A 528 19.90 -7.31 9.23
CA ALA A 528 19.90 -5.96 9.74
C ALA A 528 21.32 -5.41 9.95
N TYR A 529 21.49 -4.12 9.69
CA TYR A 529 22.73 -3.39 9.95
C TYR A 529 22.43 -2.05 10.60
N ALA A 530 22.97 -1.82 11.79
CA ALA A 530 22.84 -0.55 12.50
C ALA A 530 24.03 0.37 12.18
N ALA A 531 23.74 1.58 11.71
CA ALA A 531 24.70 2.63 11.45
C ALA A 531 24.46 3.81 12.39
N THR A 532 25.52 4.42 12.90
CA THR A 532 25.43 5.74 13.54
C THR A 532 25.64 6.81 12.48
N LEU A 533 24.67 7.71 12.34
CA LEU A 533 24.61 8.76 11.33
C LEU A 533 24.59 10.14 12.00
N ALA A 534 25.26 11.12 11.39
CA ALA A 534 25.10 12.53 11.73
C ALA A 534 23.85 13.08 11.04
N ALA A 535 23.28 14.15 11.57
CA ALA A 535 22.14 14.84 10.93
C ALA A 535 22.50 15.32 9.52
N GLY A 536 21.59 15.16 8.55
CA GLY A 536 21.78 15.55 7.17
C GLY A 536 22.08 14.38 6.23
N THR A 537 22.74 14.66 5.11
CA THR A 537 23.09 13.66 4.09
C THR A 537 24.31 12.86 4.52
N ALA A 538 24.32 11.55 4.23
CA ALA A 538 25.49 10.67 4.31
C ALA A 538 26.04 10.39 2.89
N PRO A 539 26.69 11.37 2.25
CA PRO A 539 27.00 11.30 0.82
C PRO A 539 28.00 10.19 0.53
N GLY A 540 27.66 9.29 -0.40
CA GLY A 540 28.55 8.22 -0.88
C GLY A 540 28.95 7.20 0.19
N ARG A 541 28.27 7.16 1.34
CA ARG A 541 28.61 6.25 2.43
C ARG A 541 28.10 4.84 2.17
N PHE A 542 26.89 4.71 1.63
CA PHE A 542 26.22 3.41 1.50
C PHE A 542 26.07 3.03 0.03
N ARG A 543 26.24 1.73 -0.25
CA ARG A 543 25.95 1.14 -1.56
C ARG A 543 25.49 -0.30 -1.41
N LEU A 544 24.77 -0.78 -2.42
CA LEU A 544 24.51 -2.19 -2.62
C LEU A 544 25.49 -2.76 -3.62
N GLU A 545 25.99 -3.95 -3.32
CA GLU A 545 26.81 -4.72 -4.23
C GLU A 545 26.11 -6.06 -4.50
N LEU A 546 25.86 -6.33 -5.77
CA LEU A 546 25.43 -7.64 -6.24
C LEU A 546 26.66 -8.38 -6.76
N GLY A 547 27.00 -9.51 -6.13
CA GLY A 547 28.25 -10.19 -6.41
C GLY A 547 28.13 -11.70 -6.27
N SER A 548 29.08 -12.43 -6.86
CA SER A 548 29.18 -13.87 -6.67
C SER A 548 29.19 -14.20 -5.18
N ARG A 549 28.37 -15.16 -4.79
CA ARG A 549 28.32 -15.73 -3.45
C ARG A 549 29.70 -16.24 -3.06
N VAL A 550 30.43 -15.45 -2.28
CA VAL A 550 31.76 -15.84 -1.79
C VAL A 550 31.55 -16.81 -0.64
N THR A 551 31.68 -18.11 -0.89
CA THR A 551 31.79 -19.14 0.15
C THR A 551 33.16 -19.12 0.83
N ALA A 552 33.64 -17.93 1.21
CA ALA A 552 34.82 -17.83 2.07
C ALA A 552 34.39 -18.30 3.46
N THR A 553 34.73 -19.56 3.80
CA THR A 553 34.73 -19.99 5.19
C THR A 553 35.59 -19.03 6.00
N THR A 554 35.24 -18.77 7.26
CA THR A 554 36.02 -17.93 8.18
C THR A 554 37.51 -18.28 8.16
N SER A 555 37.85 -19.56 7.97
CA SER A 555 39.23 -20.05 7.78
C SER A 555 39.96 -19.48 6.57
N GLY A 556 39.29 -19.19 5.45
CA GLY A 556 39.89 -18.62 4.25
C GLY A 556 40.28 -17.15 4.39
N MET A 557 39.45 -16.35 5.05
CA MET A 557 39.78 -14.95 5.37
C MET A 557 40.88 -14.85 6.42
N LEU A 558 40.82 -15.68 7.47
CA LEU A 558 41.87 -15.74 8.48
C LEU A 558 43.21 -16.22 7.88
N ALA A 559 43.19 -17.15 6.93
CA ALA A 559 44.40 -17.58 6.25
C ALA A 559 45.10 -16.44 5.50
N GLN A 560 44.38 -15.48 4.91
CA GLN A 560 45.02 -14.35 4.23
C GLN A 560 45.80 -13.42 5.17
N GLN A 561 45.46 -13.41 6.46
CA GLN A 561 46.13 -12.59 7.49
C GLN A 561 47.36 -13.26 8.10
N VAL A 562 47.65 -14.51 7.72
CA VAL A 562 48.83 -15.26 8.19
C VAL A 562 49.84 -15.41 7.06
N SER A 563 51.10 -15.10 7.33
CA SER A 563 52.21 -15.25 6.38
C SER A 563 53.23 -16.26 6.87
N LEU A 564 53.80 -17.03 5.94
CA LEU A 564 54.92 -17.96 6.17
C LEU A 564 56.02 -17.64 5.17
N TYR A 565 57.17 -17.13 5.63
CA TYR A 565 58.29 -16.80 4.75
C TYR A 565 59.67 -17.02 5.41
N PRO A 566 60.72 -17.35 4.64
CA PRO A 566 60.64 -17.80 3.26
C PRO A 566 59.93 -19.16 3.18
N ASN A 567 59.19 -19.37 2.09
CA ASN A 567 58.51 -20.63 1.82
C ASN A 567 58.44 -20.81 0.29
N PRO A 568 59.29 -21.66 -0.32
CA PRO A 568 60.06 -22.75 0.31
C PRO A 568 61.21 -22.31 1.25
N THR A 569 61.64 -23.20 2.15
CA THR A 569 62.77 -22.99 3.08
C THR A 569 63.63 -24.24 3.26
N SER A 570 64.92 -24.08 3.54
CA SER A 570 65.85 -25.15 3.89
C SER A 570 66.18 -25.23 5.40
N SER A 571 65.87 -24.18 6.18
CA SER A 571 66.26 -24.13 7.60
C SER A 571 65.21 -23.52 8.51
N HIS A 572 64.80 -22.27 8.27
CA HIS A 572 63.89 -21.54 9.14
C HIS A 572 62.73 -20.90 8.35
N VAL A 573 61.56 -20.81 8.96
CA VAL A 573 60.42 -20.07 8.43
C VAL A 573 59.84 -19.15 9.51
N ALA A 574 59.63 -17.88 9.18
CA ALA A 574 58.91 -16.94 10.01
C ALA A 574 57.40 -17.09 9.77
N LEU A 575 56.66 -17.26 10.86
CA LEU A 575 55.20 -17.25 10.89
C LEU A 575 54.74 -15.90 11.46
N LEU A 576 54.04 -15.12 10.64
CA LEU A 576 53.47 -13.83 11.02
C LEU A 576 51.95 -13.92 11.05
N ARG A 577 51.36 -13.27 12.04
CA ARG A 577 49.91 -13.17 12.25
C ARG A 577 49.57 -11.89 13.02
N PRO A 578 48.30 -11.45 13.03
CA PRO A 578 47.89 -10.28 13.82
C PRO A 578 48.11 -10.47 15.32
N ALA A 579 48.70 -9.47 15.99
CA ALA A 579 48.92 -9.50 17.44
C ALA A 579 47.63 -9.59 18.26
N ALA A 580 46.54 -9.03 17.72
CA ALA A 580 45.21 -9.01 18.35
C ALA A 580 44.58 -10.40 18.53
N TRP A 581 45.13 -11.45 17.90
CA TRP A 581 44.61 -12.83 18.03
C TRP A 581 45.00 -13.52 19.33
N GLY A 582 45.89 -12.92 20.13
CA GLY A 582 46.34 -13.48 21.40
C GLY A 582 47.15 -14.79 21.26
N PRO A 583 47.27 -15.58 22.33
CA PRO A 583 47.98 -16.86 22.30
C PRO A 583 47.33 -17.82 21.32
N ALA A 584 48.13 -18.57 20.57
CA ALA A 584 47.61 -19.63 19.72
C ALA A 584 48.57 -20.82 19.64
N THR A 585 48.09 -21.94 19.11
CA THR A 585 48.90 -23.15 18.96
C THR A 585 49.14 -23.44 17.49
N MET A 586 50.36 -23.82 17.14
CA MET A 586 50.73 -24.26 15.81
C MET A 586 51.06 -25.76 15.81
N GLN A 587 50.59 -26.45 14.78
CA GLN A 587 50.94 -27.82 14.43
C GLN A 587 51.47 -27.85 12.98
N VAL A 588 52.52 -28.60 12.73
CA VAL A 588 52.97 -28.96 11.38
C VAL A 588 52.60 -30.41 11.15
N LEU A 589 51.90 -30.69 10.06
CA LEU A 589 51.41 -32.01 9.69
C LEU A 589 52.12 -32.48 8.41
N ASN A 590 52.45 -33.76 8.33
CA ASN A 590 52.95 -34.39 7.11
C ASN A 590 51.81 -34.67 6.11
N SER A 591 52.14 -35.23 4.94
CA SER A 591 51.19 -35.53 3.86
C SER A 591 50.09 -36.53 4.23
N VAL A 592 50.28 -37.33 5.29
CA VAL A 592 49.27 -38.27 5.82
C VAL A 592 48.51 -37.73 7.03
N GLY A 593 48.71 -36.44 7.39
CA GLY A 593 47.98 -35.78 8.47
C GLY A 593 48.51 -36.07 9.88
N GLN A 594 49.69 -36.67 10.03
CA GLN A 594 50.33 -36.86 11.34
C GLN A 594 51.02 -35.56 11.77
N VAL A 595 50.87 -35.18 13.04
CA VAL A 595 51.55 -34.01 13.62
C VAL A 595 53.03 -34.35 13.83
N VAL A 596 53.90 -33.62 13.13
CA VAL A 596 55.36 -33.79 13.17
C VAL A 596 56.06 -32.70 13.98
N LEU A 597 55.38 -31.58 14.24
CA LEU A 597 55.86 -30.51 15.12
C LEU A 597 54.65 -29.81 15.76
N GLN A 598 54.69 -29.53 17.06
CA GLN A 598 53.66 -28.73 17.74
C GLN A 598 54.32 -27.74 18.69
N ARG A 599 53.91 -26.48 18.65
CA ARG A 599 54.42 -25.43 19.52
C ARG A 599 53.34 -24.39 19.88
N PRO A 600 53.34 -23.87 21.11
CA PRO A 600 52.62 -22.64 21.41
C PRO A 600 53.28 -21.45 20.70
N LEU A 601 52.47 -20.49 20.28
CA LEU A 601 52.91 -19.23 19.68
C LEU A 601 52.49 -18.11 20.65
N PRO A 602 53.44 -17.55 21.43
CA PRO A 602 53.15 -16.48 22.39
C PRO A 602 53.20 -15.08 21.76
N ALA A 603 53.86 -14.91 20.61
CA ALA A 603 54.05 -13.63 19.93
C ALA A 603 53.36 -13.59 18.54
N ALA A 604 53.23 -12.39 17.97
CA ALA A 604 52.63 -12.16 16.65
C ALA A 604 53.55 -12.62 15.50
N GLU A 605 54.86 -12.60 15.74
CA GLU A 605 55.88 -13.15 14.85
C GLU A 605 56.63 -14.25 15.59
N THR A 606 56.87 -15.38 14.94
CA THR A 606 57.62 -16.48 15.52
C THR A 606 58.44 -17.18 14.44
N GLN A 607 59.74 -17.35 14.71
CA GLN A 607 60.63 -18.09 13.85
C GLN A 607 60.57 -19.58 14.20
N LEU A 608 60.39 -20.42 13.18
CA LEU A 608 60.29 -21.87 13.30
C LEU A 608 61.55 -22.48 12.67
N ASP A 609 62.28 -23.29 13.44
CA ASP A 609 63.34 -24.15 12.92
C ASP A 609 62.73 -25.45 12.39
N VAL A 610 62.93 -25.72 11.11
CA VAL A 610 62.37 -26.87 10.40
C VAL A 610 63.45 -27.83 9.88
N ARG A 611 64.71 -27.65 10.30
CA ARG A 611 65.84 -28.50 9.86
C ARG A 611 65.66 -29.98 10.20
N SER A 612 64.93 -30.29 11.27
CA SER A 612 64.66 -31.67 11.71
C SER A 612 63.57 -32.37 10.89
N LEU A 613 62.83 -31.65 10.03
CA LEU A 613 61.78 -32.24 9.18
C LEU A 613 62.39 -32.72 7.86
N PRO A 614 62.10 -33.93 7.35
CA PRO A 614 62.53 -34.39 6.02
C PRO A 614 62.09 -33.47 4.86
N VAL A 615 62.75 -33.57 3.70
CA VAL A 615 62.43 -32.76 2.50
C VAL A 615 61.02 -33.15 2.04
N GLY A 616 60.15 -32.16 1.82
CA GLY A 616 58.75 -32.43 1.48
C GLY A 616 57.79 -31.28 1.72
N VAL A 617 56.51 -31.55 1.45
CA VAL A 617 55.40 -30.61 1.65
C VAL A 617 54.68 -30.94 2.95
N TYR A 618 54.47 -29.92 3.76
CA TYR A 618 53.80 -29.98 5.06
C TYR A 618 52.61 -29.02 5.09
N GLN A 619 51.67 -29.29 6.00
CA GLN A 619 50.59 -28.38 6.34
C GLN A 619 50.82 -27.78 7.72
N VAL A 620 50.89 -26.46 7.81
CA VAL A 620 50.92 -25.72 9.07
C VAL A 620 49.49 -25.38 9.46
N ARG A 621 49.00 -25.95 10.56
CA ARG A 621 47.70 -25.67 11.16
C ARG A 621 47.88 -24.76 12.37
N LEU A 622 47.20 -23.62 12.39
CA LEU A 622 47.11 -22.73 13.54
C LEU A 622 45.73 -22.85 14.16
N THR A 623 45.66 -23.03 15.47
CA THR A 623 44.42 -22.97 16.25
C THR A 623 44.44 -21.69 17.08
N THR A 624 43.54 -20.77 16.77
CA THR A 624 43.40 -19.45 17.42
C THR A 624 42.00 -19.30 18.02
N PRO A 625 41.78 -18.34 18.94
CA PRO A 625 40.42 -18.00 19.40
C PRO A 625 39.47 -17.59 18.25
N ALA A 626 40.01 -17.04 17.16
CA ALA A 626 39.25 -16.65 15.97
C ALA A 626 38.89 -17.83 15.05
N GLY A 627 39.53 -19.00 15.23
CA GLY A 627 39.30 -20.21 14.43
C GLY A 627 40.59 -20.92 14.01
N THR A 628 40.42 -22.00 13.23
CA THR A 628 41.53 -22.81 12.70
C THR A 628 41.93 -22.38 11.30
N ILE A 629 43.23 -22.27 11.06
CA ILE A 629 43.85 -21.79 9.82
C ILE A 629 44.82 -22.86 9.31
N ASN A 630 44.86 -23.11 8.00
CA ASN A 630 45.84 -24.01 7.40
C ASN A 630 46.68 -23.28 6.35
N LYS A 631 47.99 -23.51 6.35
CA LYS A 631 48.96 -23.00 5.36
C LYS A 631 49.84 -24.13 4.85
N ARG A 632 50.26 -24.06 3.59
CA ARG A 632 51.24 -24.99 3.02
C ARG A 632 52.65 -24.52 3.36
N LEU A 633 53.52 -25.42 3.80
CA LEU A 633 54.96 -25.21 4.00
C LEU A 633 55.73 -26.18 3.10
N VAL A 634 56.76 -25.71 2.41
CA VAL A 634 57.63 -26.52 1.55
C VAL A 634 59.04 -26.50 2.14
N ARG A 635 59.54 -27.66 2.59
CA ARG A 635 60.92 -27.86 3.05
C ARG A 635 61.74 -28.42 1.90
N GLN A 636 62.79 -27.70 1.51
CA GLN A 636 63.73 -28.09 0.47
C GLN A 636 65.02 -28.66 1.04
#